data_AF-A0ABD3P0T3-F1
#
_entry.id   AF-A0ABD3P0T3-F1
#
_cell.length_a   1.000
_cell.length_b   1.000
_cell.length_c   1.000
_cell.angle_alpha   90.00
_cell.angle_beta   90.00
_cell.angle_gamma   90.00
#
_symmetry.space_group_name_H-M   'P 1'
#
loop_
_entity.id
_entity.type
_entity.pdbx_description
1 polymer ?
#
loop_
_entity_poly.entity_id
_entity_poly.type
_entity_poly.pdbx_seq_one_letter_code
_entity_poly.pdbx_strand_id
1 'polypeptide(L)'
;MPQATTYDSGKRKPLGNTTIVAAQRCLSLRSKRPFLLSSIFLSVIVVFLPRTITKLSNGLSRKPLRTAVPPCPSSPWKPNESLQGNCQGGGIQPNPSIATATECASSCCSDPACITFQFRSDVGCLQGGDVRLGMEKDGTPTWCSDSPPLRWRGQYLVPRVQGQDGKDVVYSDAEKGEFRKKSCDLNSWSPDERPGQCFGLGSKRVEASASDVECMKACCADPNCGAWQWSREAGCYYGKWMFGCLSGESVMFEPFVGRRKFQESRTYSDASGRPWQQTLS
;
A
#
# COMPACT_ATOMS: atom_id res chain seq x y z
N MET A 1 21.31 46.94 -14.86
CA MET A 1 20.29 47.20 -13.82
C MET A 1 18.97 46.61 -14.30
N PRO A 2 18.54 45.43 -13.80
CA PRO A 2 17.27 44.84 -14.19
C PRO A 2 16.14 45.29 -13.25
N GLN A 3 14.99 45.60 -13.84
CA GLN A 3 13.78 46.08 -13.17
C GLN A 3 13.07 44.92 -12.45
N ALA A 4 12.68 45.17 -11.20
CA ALA A 4 11.90 44.26 -10.36
C ALA A 4 10.43 44.30 -10.75
N THR A 5 9.84 43.13 -11.02
CA THR A 5 8.38 42.97 -11.16
C THR A 5 7.79 42.59 -9.80
N THR A 6 6.94 43.46 -9.27
CA THR A 6 6.17 43.24 -8.04
C THR A 6 5.00 42.29 -8.31
N TYR A 7 4.96 41.20 -7.55
CA TYR A 7 3.86 40.23 -7.54
C TYR A 7 2.75 40.73 -6.61
N ASP A 8 1.55 40.92 -7.16
CA ASP A 8 0.35 41.39 -6.46
C ASP A 8 -0.34 40.22 -5.73
N SER A 9 -0.45 40.32 -4.41
CA SER A 9 -1.08 39.33 -3.53
C SER A 9 -2.59 39.58 -3.45
N GLY A 10 -3.35 38.84 -4.25
CA GLY A 10 -4.82 38.85 -4.24
C GLY A 10 -5.41 38.46 -2.88
N LYS A 11 -6.01 39.46 -2.21
CA LYS A 11 -6.87 39.30 -1.02
C LYS A 11 -8.15 38.52 -1.38
N ARG A 12 -8.36 37.35 -0.78
CA ARG A 12 -9.67 36.69 -0.77
C ARG A 12 -10.50 37.22 0.41
N LYS A 13 -11.69 37.75 0.10
CA LYS A 13 -12.72 38.16 1.06
C LYS A 13 -13.41 36.93 1.67
N PRO A 14 -13.95 37.04 2.91
CA PRO A 14 -14.76 36.00 3.53
C PRO A 14 -16.21 36.10 3.05
N LEU A 15 -16.74 35.02 2.49
CA LEU A 15 -18.16 34.69 2.46
C LEU A 15 -18.35 33.71 3.62
N GLY A 16 -19.23 33.88 4.60
CA GLY A 16 -20.51 34.56 4.63
C GLY A 16 -21.42 33.63 5.42
N ASN A 17 -21.79 34.03 6.63
CA ASN A 17 -22.67 33.30 7.53
C ASN A 17 -23.96 32.88 6.81
N THR A 18 -24.34 31.60 6.91
CA THR A 18 -25.71 31.18 6.63
C THR A 18 -26.31 30.53 7.86
N THR A 19 -27.44 31.13 8.21
CA THR A 19 -28.24 31.01 9.41
C THR A 19 -28.95 29.66 9.52
N ILE A 20 -29.14 29.26 10.78
CA ILE A 20 -30.01 28.20 11.29
C ILE A 20 -31.44 28.35 10.73
N VAL A 21 -32.00 27.28 10.19
CA VAL A 21 -33.46 27.06 10.14
C VAL A 21 -33.74 25.61 10.53
N ALA A 22 -34.24 25.44 11.75
CA ALA A 22 -34.94 24.25 12.19
C ALA A 22 -36.42 24.39 11.79
N ALA A 23 -37.00 23.36 11.15
CA ALA A 23 -38.44 23.13 11.16
C ALA A 23 -38.80 21.70 10.70
N GLN A 24 -39.24 20.90 11.67
CA GLN A 24 -40.42 20.01 11.63
C GLN A 24 -40.79 19.24 10.35
N ARG A 25 -40.84 17.91 10.48
CA ARG A 25 -41.82 16.93 9.95
C ARG A 25 -41.25 15.53 10.19
N CYS A 26 -41.96 14.46 10.56
CA CYS A 26 -43.35 14.20 10.86
C CYS A 26 -43.37 12.92 11.70
N LEU A 27 -44.18 12.89 12.76
CA LEU A 27 -44.56 11.67 13.47
C LEU A 27 -45.60 10.90 12.64
N SER A 28 -45.31 9.64 12.30
CA SER A 28 -46.33 8.60 12.12
C SER A 28 -45.85 7.37 12.88
N LEU A 29 -46.30 7.19 14.12
CA LEU A 29 -47.46 6.39 14.52
C LEU A 29 -47.49 4.96 13.96
N ARG A 30 -47.20 4.03 14.89
CA ARG A 30 -47.95 2.79 15.17
C ARG A 30 -48.05 1.75 14.05
N SER A 31 -47.28 0.68 14.21
CA SER A 31 -47.82 -0.67 14.05
C SER A 31 -47.20 -1.60 15.10
N LYS A 32 -47.99 -1.91 16.12
CA LYS A 32 -47.74 -2.99 17.08
C LYS A 32 -48.18 -4.29 16.41
N ARG A 33 -47.28 -5.27 16.29
CA ARG A 33 -47.66 -6.68 16.16
C ARG A 33 -46.98 -7.46 17.29
N PRO A 34 -47.75 -8.07 18.22
CA PRO A 34 -47.22 -9.06 19.13
C PRO A 34 -47.11 -10.38 18.37
N PHE A 35 -45.88 -10.85 18.12
CA PHE A 35 -45.69 -12.24 17.70
C PHE A 35 -45.56 -13.12 18.92
N LEU A 36 -46.56 -13.98 19.06
CA LEU A 36 -46.71 -15.03 20.04
C LEU A 36 -45.57 -16.04 19.95
N LEU A 37 -45.01 -16.34 21.13
CA LEU A 37 -44.63 -17.64 21.66
C LEU A 37 -44.71 -18.82 20.66
N SER A 38 -43.55 -19.41 20.38
CA SER A 38 -43.45 -20.87 20.30
C SER A 38 -42.10 -21.29 20.89
N SER A 39 -42.16 -21.69 22.15
CA SER A 39 -41.14 -22.46 22.84
C SER A 39 -41.01 -23.82 22.16
N ILE A 40 -39.88 -24.06 21.52
CA ILE A 40 -39.35 -25.42 21.34
C ILE A 40 -37.90 -25.38 21.82
N PHE A 41 -37.74 -25.62 23.12
CA PHE A 41 -36.46 -26.02 23.71
C PHE A 41 -36.15 -27.44 23.22
N LEU A 42 -35.46 -27.55 22.09
CA LEU A 42 -34.72 -28.76 21.77
C LEU A 42 -33.34 -28.62 22.42
N SER A 43 -33.19 -29.24 23.59
CA SER A 43 -31.91 -29.43 24.27
C SER A 43 -31.03 -30.36 23.44
N VAL A 44 -30.35 -29.82 22.43
CA VAL A 44 -29.22 -30.50 21.79
C VAL A 44 -28.03 -30.31 22.73
N ILE A 45 -27.73 -31.37 23.50
CA ILE A 45 -26.47 -31.49 24.23
C ILE A 45 -25.37 -31.61 23.18
N VAL A 46 -24.81 -30.46 22.77
CA VAL A 46 -23.56 -30.41 22.04
C VAL A 46 -22.46 -30.69 23.07
N VAL A 47 -22.00 -31.94 23.09
CA VAL A 47 -20.80 -32.34 23.81
C VAL A 47 -19.65 -31.53 23.23
N PHE A 48 -19.28 -30.44 23.93
CA PHE A 48 -18.07 -29.67 23.67
C PHE A 48 -16.88 -30.56 24.04
N LEU A 49 -16.45 -31.39 23.09
CA LEU A 49 -15.11 -31.95 23.12
C LEU A 49 -14.14 -30.78 22.98
N PRO A 50 -13.19 -30.57 23.92
CA PRO A 50 -12.14 -29.58 23.73
C PRO A 50 -11.25 -30.05 22.58
N ARG A 51 -11.55 -29.58 21.36
CA ARG A 51 -10.61 -29.67 20.24
C ARG A 51 -9.47 -28.70 20.53
N THR A 52 -8.48 -29.19 21.27
CA THR A 52 -7.11 -28.69 21.25
C THR A 52 -6.56 -28.84 19.84
N ILE A 53 -6.95 -27.93 18.94
CA ILE A 53 -6.29 -27.75 17.65
C ILE A 53 -5.01 -27.00 17.96
N THR A 54 -3.98 -27.76 18.33
CA THR A 54 -2.61 -27.29 18.30
C THR A 54 -2.27 -27.03 16.84
N LYS A 55 -2.55 -25.81 16.36
CA LYS A 55 -2.03 -25.30 15.08
C LYS A 55 -0.52 -25.18 15.22
N LEU A 56 0.18 -26.31 15.07
CA LEU A 56 1.58 -26.34 14.70
C LEU A 56 1.66 -25.84 13.26
N SER A 57 1.60 -24.51 13.09
CA SER A 57 2.07 -23.89 11.86
C SER A 57 3.58 -24.07 11.84
N ASN A 58 4.02 -25.23 11.36
CA ASN A 58 5.41 -25.44 10.98
C ASN A 58 5.73 -24.39 9.92
N GLY A 59 6.38 -23.31 10.35
CA GLY A 59 6.94 -22.25 9.52
C GLY A 59 8.10 -22.80 8.70
N LEU A 60 7.83 -23.79 7.86
CA LEU A 60 8.67 -24.13 6.74
C LEU A 60 8.67 -22.91 5.84
N SER A 61 9.65 -22.04 6.08
CA SER A 61 10.07 -20.99 5.18
C SER A 61 10.41 -21.67 3.85
N ARG A 62 9.39 -21.84 3.00
CA ARG A 62 9.57 -22.29 1.63
C ARG A 62 10.45 -21.23 0.99
N LYS A 63 11.73 -21.57 0.77
CA LYS A 63 12.54 -20.80 -0.16
C LYS A 63 11.69 -20.62 -1.41
N PRO A 64 11.42 -19.38 -1.86
CA PRO A 64 10.60 -19.17 -3.03
C PRO A 64 11.24 -19.97 -4.16
N LEU A 65 10.50 -20.93 -4.71
CA LEU A 65 10.93 -21.62 -5.92
C LEU A 65 11.13 -20.52 -6.95
N ARG A 66 12.39 -20.28 -7.33
CA ARG A 66 12.69 -19.36 -8.41
C ARG A 66 12.11 -19.97 -9.67
N THR A 67 10.92 -19.50 -10.07
CA THR A 67 10.33 -19.88 -11.34
C THR A 67 11.31 -19.50 -12.44
N ALA A 68 11.86 -20.49 -13.13
CA ALA A 68 12.85 -20.26 -14.16
C ALA A 68 12.19 -19.54 -15.33
N VAL A 69 12.59 -18.30 -15.58
CA VAL A 69 12.16 -17.55 -16.77
C VAL A 69 12.91 -18.12 -17.97
N PRO A 70 12.21 -18.61 -19.02
CA PRO A 70 12.86 -19.15 -20.21
C PRO A 70 13.67 -18.07 -20.95
N PRO A 71 14.76 -18.44 -21.63
CA PRO A 71 15.52 -17.50 -22.45
C PRO A 71 14.66 -16.95 -23.60
N CYS A 72 14.97 -15.73 -24.08
CA CYS A 72 14.34 -15.15 -25.26
C CYS A 72 15.37 -14.85 -26.34
N PRO A 73 15.63 -15.80 -27.28
CA PRO A 73 16.72 -15.66 -28.24
C PRO A 73 16.58 -14.49 -29.22
N SER A 74 15.34 -14.17 -29.62
CA SER A 74 15.04 -13.07 -30.56
C SER A 74 15.25 -11.69 -29.96
N SER A 75 15.12 -11.56 -28.63
CA SER A 75 15.24 -10.29 -27.91
C SER A 75 15.57 -10.60 -26.45
N PRO A 76 16.86 -10.74 -26.11
CA PRO A 76 17.30 -11.20 -24.81
C PRO A 76 16.71 -10.40 -23.66
N TRP A 77 16.31 -11.10 -22.59
CA TRP A 77 15.96 -10.46 -21.33
C TRP A 77 17.18 -9.74 -20.76
N LYS A 78 16.95 -8.59 -20.14
CA LYS A 78 18.00 -7.90 -19.38
C LYS A 78 18.37 -8.74 -18.14
N PRO A 79 19.64 -9.13 -17.98
CA PRO A 79 20.04 -10.14 -16.98
C PRO A 79 19.83 -9.68 -15.52
N ASN A 80 19.96 -8.37 -15.27
CA ASN A 80 19.91 -7.79 -13.91
C ASN A 80 18.62 -7.03 -13.61
N GLU A 81 17.58 -7.13 -14.44
CA GLU A 81 16.29 -6.48 -14.18
C GLU A 81 15.23 -7.54 -13.84
N SER A 82 15.00 -7.78 -12.55
CA SER A 82 13.96 -8.71 -12.05
C SER A 82 12.74 -7.92 -11.59
N LEU A 83 11.71 -7.78 -12.41
CA LEU A 83 10.57 -6.89 -12.10
C LEU A 83 9.69 -7.48 -11.00
N GLN A 84 10.10 -7.28 -9.74
CA GLN A 84 9.49 -7.88 -8.55
C GLN A 84 8.33 -7.04 -7.99
N GLY A 85 8.30 -5.73 -8.28
CA GLY A 85 7.18 -4.86 -7.92
C GLY A 85 6.00 -4.92 -8.91
N ASN A 86 4.96 -4.11 -8.75
CA ASN A 86 3.84 -3.99 -9.69
C ASN A 86 4.10 -2.87 -10.73
N CYS A 87 4.14 -3.21 -12.02
CA CYS A 87 4.42 -2.27 -13.12
C CYS A 87 3.18 -1.81 -13.91
N GLN A 88 1.97 -1.85 -13.32
CA GLN A 88 0.68 -1.55 -13.97
C GLN A 88 0.52 -0.13 -14.59
N GLY A 89 1.53 0.75 -14.54
CA GLY A 89 1.51 2.07 -15.20
C GLY A 89 2.16 2.14 -16.60
N GLY A 90 2.90 1.10 -17.03
CA GLY A 90 3.71 1.16 -18.25
C GLY A 90 3.08 0.57 -19.51
N GLY A 91 1.74 0.46 -19.56
CA GLY A 91 1.05 -0.12 -20.72
C GLY A 91 1.19 -1.65 -20.83
N ILE A 92 1.55 -2.34 -19.75
CA ILE A 92 1.34 -3.79 -19.65
C ILE A 92 -0.15 -4.05 -19.40
N GLN A 93 -0.70 -5.05 -20.09
CA GLN A 93 -2.11 -5.42 -20.01
C GLN A 93 -2.26 -6.86 -19.51
N PRO A 94 -3.35 -7.20 -18.82
CA PRO A 94 -3.63 -8.57 -18.44
C PRO A 94 -3.76 -9.50 -19.65
N ASN A 95 -3.17 -10.69 -19.56
CA ASN A 95 -3.43 -11.80 -20.47
C ASN A 95 -4.01 -12.99 -19.68
N PRO A 96 -5.35 -13.09 -19.58
CA PRO A 96 -6.01 -14.08 -18.72
C PRO A 96 -5.89 -15.51 -19.23
N SER A 97 -5.47 -15.71 -20.48
CA SER A 97 -5.29 -17.05 -21.08
C SER A 97 -4.03 -17.78 -20.59
N ILE A 98 -3.20 -17.10 -19.80
CA ILE A 98 -1.89 -17.59 -19.35
C ILE A 98 -1.92 -17.80 -17.83
N ALA A 99 -1.67 -19.03 -17.41
CA ALA A 99 -1.80 -19.43 -16.01
C ALA A 99 -0.45 -19.54 -15.28
N THR A 100 0.68 -19.46 -15.99
CA THR A 100 2.01 -19.63 -15.41
C THR A 100 2.99 -18.55 -15.82
N ALA A 101 4.01 -18.29 -14.98
CA ALA A 101 5.07 -17.33 -15.30
C ALA A 101 5.89 -17.75 -16.54
N THR A 102 6.13 -19.05 -16.71
CA THR A 102 6.87 -19.59 -17.86
C THR A 102 6.11 -19.34 -19.17
N GLU A 103 4.80 -19.60 -19.20
CA GLU A 103 3.96 -19.30 -20.36
C GLU A 103 3.87 -17.79 -20.62
N CYS A 104 3.80 -16.97 -19.55
CA CYS A 104 3.78 -15.50 -19.67
C CYS A 104 5.05 -14.97 -20.32
N ALA A 105 6.21 -15.46 -19.87
CA ALA A 105 7.50 -15.13 -20.46
C ALA A 105 7.60 -15.58 -21.92
N SER A 106 7.20 -16.82 -22.23
CA SER A 106 7.24 -17.37 -23.59
C SER A 106 6.33 -16.60 -24.54
N SER A 107 5.08 -16.32 -24.12
CA SER A 107 4.13 -15.50 -24.88
C SER A 107 4.70 -14.12 -25.19
N CYS A 108 5.21 -13.43 -24.18
CA CYS A 108 5.84 -12.13 -24.39
C CYS A 108 7.08 -12.24 -25.28
N CYS A 109 7.89 -13.31 -25.17
CA CYS A 109 9.05 -13.49 -26.04
C CYS A 109 8.66 -13.63 -27.52
N SER A 110 7.62 -14.41 -27.81
CA SER A 110 7.12 -14.63 -29.17
C SER A 110 6.48 -13.40 -29.79
N ASP A 111 5.98 -12.46 -28.98
CA ASP A 111 5.43 -11.19 -29.45
C ASP A 111 6.53 -10.12 -29.58
N PRO A 112 6.86 -9.64 -30.79
CA PRO A 112 7.85 -8.59 -30.99
C PRO A 112 7.44 -7.23 -30.39
N ALA A 113 6.13 -6.98 -30.22
CA ALA A 113 5.63 -5.75 -29.59
C ALA A 113 5.70 -5.82 -28.06
N CYS A 114 5.74 -7.03 -27.48
CA CYS A 114 5.90 -7.20 -26.04
C CYS A 114 7.35 -6.95 -25.62
N ILE A 115 7.55 -5.99 -24.72
CA ILE A 115 8.84 -5.61 -24.15
C ILE A 115 8.95 -6.11 -22.72
N THR A 116 7.84 -6.13 -21.98
CA THR A 116 7.79 -6.41 -20.55
C THR A 116 6.73 -7.45 -20.26
N PHE A 117 7.03 -8.38 -19.35
CA PHE A 117 6.01 -9.21 -18.71
C PHE A 117 6.19 -9.23 -17.19
N GLN A 118 5.10 -9.51 -16.49
CA GLN A 118 5.07 -9.83 -15.07
C GLN A 118 4.02 -10.92 -14.81
N PHE A 119 4.27 -11.77 -13.83
CA PHE A 119 3.34 -12.80 -13.42
C PHE A 119 3.31 -12.91 -11.90
N ARG A 120 2.11 -13.04 -11.35
CA ARG A 120 1.87 -13.44 -9.95
C ARG A 120 0.65 -14.35 -9.91
N SER A 121 0.63 -15.37 -9.06
CA SER A 121 -0.41 -16.41 -9.11
C SER A 121 -1.84 -15.90 -8.83
N ASP A 122 -1.99 -14.85 -8.04
CA ASP A 122 -3.26 -14.18 -7.73
C ASP A 122 -3.69 -13.16 -8.80
N VAL A 123 -2.74 -12.58 -9.54
CA VAL A 123 -2.99 -11.53 -10.55
C VAL A 123 -3.08 -12.10 -11.97
N GLY A 124 -2.35 -13.18 -12.25
CA GLY A 124 -2.15 -13.73 -13.59
C GLY A 124 -0.99 -13.08 -14.34
N CYS A 125 -0.96 -13.30 -15.66
CA CYS A 125 0.03 -12.73 -16.55
C CYS A 125 -0.33 -11.29 -16.93
N LEU A 126 0.64 -10.38 -16.82
CA LEU A 126 0.61 -9.04 -17.35
C LEU A 126 1.72 -8.93 -18.41
N GLN A 127 1.43 -8.45 -19.61
CA GLN A 127 2.42 -8.31 -20.67
C GLN A 127 2.13 -7.09 -21.54
N GLY A 128 3.16 -6.48 -22.13
CA GLY A 128 2.97 -5.34 -23.04
C GLY A 128 4.24 -4.51 -23.22
N GLY A 129 4.04 -3.19 -23.32
CA GLY A 129 5.07 -2.22 -23.68
C GLY A 129 6.19 -2.05 -22.63
N ASP A 130 7.02 -1.04 -22.83
CA ASP A 130 8.10 -0.74 -21.90
C ASP A 130 7.56 -0.08 -20.63
N VAL A 131 8.08 -0.54 -19.49
CA VAL A 131 7.75 -0.02 -18.17
C VAL A 131 8.90 0.84 -17.65
N ARG A 132 8.56 1.94 -16.99
CA ARG A 132 9.54 2.77 -16.30
C ARG A 132 9.88 2.18 -14.94
N LEU A 133 11.16 1.98 -14.67
CA LEU A 133 11.63 1.58 -13.35
C LEU A 133 11.65 2.76 -12.37
N GLY A 134 11.46 2.50 -11.08
CA GLY A 134 11.73 3.45 -9.99
C GLY A 134 10.60 4.42 -9.63
N MET A 135 9.33 4.01 -9.73
CA MET A 135 8.19 4.84 -9.33
C MET A 135 7.81 4.69 -7.84
N GLU A 136 8.79 4.62 -6.92
CA GLU A 136 8.54 4.51 -5.46
C GLU A 136 7.69 5.65 -4.93
N LYS A 137 7.98 6.86 -5.42
CA LYS A 137 7.38 8.10 -4.95
C LYS A 137 5.85 8.12 -5.10
N ASP A 138 5.31 7.28 -5.99
CA ASP A 138 3.89 7.20 -6.30
C ASP A 138 3.20 6.08 -5.47
N GLY A 139 3.98 5.38 -4.63
CA GLY A 139 3.55 4.32 -3.73
C GLY A 139 3.73 2.92 -4.31
N THR A 140 3.51 1.92 -3.44
CA THR A 140 3.65 0.50 -3.80
C THR A 140 2.78 0.01 -4.97
N PRO A 141 1.55 0.53 -5.23
CA PRO A 141 0.74 0.09 -6.38
C PRO A 141 1.40 0.32 -7.75
N THR A 142 2.24 1.35 -7.85
CA THR A 142 2.95 1.73 -9.07
C THR A 142 4.43 1.37 -9.00
N TRP A 143 4.85 0.64 -7.96
CA TRP A 143 6.25 0.29 -7.74
C TRP A 143 6.74 -0.72 -8.77
N CYS A 144 7.33 -0.24 -9.85
CA CYS A 144 8.05 -1.07 -10.81
C CYS A 144 9.55 -1.04 -10.50
N SER A 145 10.08 -2.08 -9.88
CA SER A 145 11.49 -2.14 -9.46
C SER A 145 12.08 -3.55 -9.61
N ASP A 146 13.40 -3.62 -9.66
CA ASP A 146 14.17 -4.87 -9.66
C ASP A 146 14.13 -5.58 -8.28
N SER A 147 13.65 -4.87 -7.27
CA SER A 147 13.59 -5.27 -5.87
C SER A 147 12.13 -5.34 -5.40
N PRO A 148 11.78 -6.30 -4.54
CA PRO A 148 10.42 -6.39 -4.03
C PRO A 148 10.07 -5.14 -3.20
N PRO A 149 8.79 -4.77 -3.09
CA PRO A 149 8.39 -3.70 -2.18
C PRO A 149 8.89 -3.99 -0.76
N LEU A 150 9.48 -3.00 -0.11
CA LEU A 150 9.90 -3.14 1.28
C LEU A 150 8.67 -3.38 2.16
N ARG A 151 8.80 -4.33 3.10
CA ARG A 151 7.80 -4.52 4.15
C ARG A 151 8.06 -3.52 5.27
N TRP A 152 7.00 -2.87 5.71
CA TRP A 152 6.99 -1.93 6.79
C TRP A 152 6.21 -2.48 7.98
N ARG A 153 6.52 -1.95 9.15
CA ARG A 153 5.66 -2.02 10.33
C ARG A 153 5.26 -0.61 10.66
N GLY A 154 4.05 -0.39 11.10
CA GLY A 154 3.57 0.89 11.54
C GLY A 154 2.08 0.89 11.81
N GLN A 155 1.64 1.97 12.43
CA GLN A 155 0.27 2.17 12.87
C GLN A 155 0.02 3.66 13.09
N TYR A 156 -1.26 4.03 13.14
CA TYR A 156 -1.65 5.32 13.68
C TYR A 156 -1.71 5.26 15.21
N LEU A 157 -1.38 6.36 15.88
CA LEU A 157 -1.66 6.52 17.32
C LEU A 157 -3.12 6.94 17.57
N VAL A 158 -3.75 7.57 16.58
CA VAL A 158 -5.18 7.90 16.55
C VAL A 158 -5.74 7.41 15.22
N PRO A 159 -6.69 6.45 15.22
CA PRO A 159 -7.24 5.90 13.98
C PRO A 159 -7.76 6.99 13.04
N ARG A 160 -7.57 6.80 11.73
CA ARG A 160 -8.28 7.60 10.72
C ARG A 160 -9.42 6.78 10.16
N VAL A 161 -10.62 7.00 10.71
CA VAL A 161 -11.86 6.44 10.20
C VAL A 161 -12.52 7.50 9.33
N GLN A 162 -12.89 7.13 8.10
CA GLN A 162 -13.75 7.97 7.27
C GLN A 162 -15.21 7.68 7.62
N GLY A 163 -15.98 8.74 7.87
CA GLY A 163 -17.42 8.67 8.02
C GLY A 163 -18.12 8.32 6.69
N GLN A 164 -19.44 8.14 6.74
CA GLN A 164 -20.24 7.86 5.55
C GLN A 164 -20.18 8.98 4.50
N ASP A 165 -19.86 10.20 4.92
CA ASP A 165 -19.69 11.37 4.06
C ASP A 165 -18.27 11.48 3.47
N GLY A 166 -17.41 10.49 3.71
CA GLY A 166 -16.02 10.46 3.25
C GLY A 166 -15.08 11.39 4.03
N LYS A 167 -15.56 12.09 5.06
CA LYS A 167 -14.72 12.94 5.92
C LYS A 167 -14.13 12.14 7.05
N ASP A 168 -12.97 12.58 7.53
CA ASP A 168 -12.39 11.96 8.72
C ASP A 168 -13.25 12.22 9.96
N VAL A 169 -13.45 11.18 10.76
CA VAL A 169 -14.06 11.28 12.08
C VAL A 169 -13.17 12.13 12.98
N VAL A 170 -13.75 13.18 13.56
CA VAL A 170 -13.07 14.04 14.53
C VAL A 170 -13.32 13.50 15.93
N TYR A 171 -12.27 12.99 16.54
CA TYR A 171 -12.29 12.54 17.93
C TYR A 171 -12.10 13.70 18.91
N SER A 172 -12.75 13.60 20.07
CA SER A 172 -12.46 14.46 21.22
C SER A 172 -11.04 14.23 21.74
N ASP A 173 -10.51 15.16 22.52
CA ASP A 173 -9.14 15.03 23.04
C ASP A 173 -9.01 13.89 24.06
N ALA A 174 -10.08 13.59 24.79
CA ALA A 174 -10.15 12.42 25.67
C ALA A 174 -10.01 11.11 24.88
N GLU A 175 -10.78 10.96 23.79
CA GLU A 175 -10.69 9.78 22.91
C GLU A 175 -9.32 9.66 22.25
N LYS A 176 -8.73 10.76 21.76
CA LYS A 176 -7.36 10.76 21.22
C LYS A 176 -6.35 10.28 22.25
N GLY A 177 -6.49 10.71 23.50
CA GLY A 177 -5.65 10.27 24.62
C GLY A 177 -5.75 8.77 24.86
N GLU A 178 -6.96 8.21 24.84
CA GLU A 178 -7.19 6.76 24.97
C GLU A 178 -6.62 5.96 23.80
N PHE A 179 -6.86 6.39 22.55
CA PHE A 179 -6.27 5.75 21.37
C PHE A 179 -4.76 5.75 21.41
N ARG A 180 -4.16 6.89 21.78
CA ARG A 180 -2.70 7.00 21.92
C ARG A 180 -2.19 6.05 22.99
N LYS A 181 -2.81 6.02 24.17
CA LYS A 181 -2.42 5.13 25.27
C LYS A 181 -2.45 3.66 24.83
N LYS A 182 -3.52 3.24 24.14
CA LYS A 182 -3.66 1.88 23.61
C LYS A 182 -2.64 1.56 22.51
N SER A 183 -2.41 2.49 21.59
CA SER A 183 -1.46 2.30 20.49
C SER A 183 -0.01 2.29 20.96
N CYS A 184 0.29 2.96 22.08
CA CYS A 184 1.60 2.99 22.71
C CYS A 184 1.85 1.82 23.69
N ASP A 185 0.86 0.95 23.92
CA ASP A 185 1.00 -0.23 24.77
C ASP A 185 1.43 -1.44 23.93
N LEU A 186 2.55 -2.05 24.30
CA LEU A 186 3.10 -3.23 23.62
C LEU A 186 2.14 -4.43 23.60
N ASN A 187 1.16 -4.48 24.50
CA ASN A 187 0.17 -5.55 24.55
C ASN A 187 -1.01 -5.34 23.61
N SER A 188 -1.24 -4.10 23.14
CA SER A 188 -2.39 -3.76 22.29
C SER A 188 -2.03 -3.03 21.00
N TRP A 189 -0.75 -2.71 20.78
CA TRP A 189 -0.27 -2.16 19.52
C TRP A 189 -0.38 -3.19 18.38
N SER A 190 -0.50 -2.70 17.15
CA SER A 190 -0.66 -3.49 15.94
C SER A 190 0.38 -3.05 14.91
N PRO A 191 1.66 -3.45 15.06
CA PRO A 191 2.74 -3.00 14.19
C PRO A 191 2.55 -3.43 12.73
N ASP A 192 1.74 -4.44 12.44
CA ASP A 192 1.47 -4.88 11.06
C ASP A 192 0.22 -4.20 10.45
N GLU A 193 -0.35 -3.15 11.07
CA GLU A 193 -1.51 -2.41 10.53
C GLU A 193 -1.18 -1.74 9.18
N ARG A 194 0.07 -1.28 9.02
CA ARG A 194 0.55 -0.55 7.83
C ARG A 194 1.77 -1.23 7.23
N PRO A 195 1.57 -2.36 6.51
CA PRO A 195 2.67 -3.16 6.00
C PRO A 195 3.42 -2.53 4.81
N GLY A 196 2.85 -1.50 4.18
CA GLY A 196 3.44 -0.79 3.03
C GLY A 196 3.93 0.60 3.37
N GLN A 197 4.82 1.14 2.56
CA GLN A 197 5.37 2.49 2.76
C GLN A 197 4.24 3.53 2.77
N CYS A 198 4.28 4.41 3.75
CA CYS A 198 3.44 5.60 3.82
C CYS A 198 4.29 6.86 3.65
N PHE A 199 3.62 7.92 3.23
CA PHE A 199 4.23 9.25 3.08
C PHE A 199 3.76 10.20 4.17
N GLY A 200 4.48 11.31 4.36
CA GLY A 200 4.12 12.36 5.34
C GLY A 200 4.77 12.21 6.72
N LEU A 201 5.56 11.17 6.94
CA LEU A 201 6.26 10.91 8.22
C LEU A 201 7.56 11.71 8.40
N GLY A 202 7.93 12.57 7.45
CA GLY A 202 9.14 13.38 7.52
C GLY A 202 10.44 12.60 7.31
N SER A 203 11.53 13.08 7.91
CA SER A 203 12.87 12.49 7.77
C SER A 203 13.06 11.26 8.65
N LYS A 204 14.03 10.40 8.26
CA LYS A 204 14.46 9.23 9.04
C LYS A 204 14.95 9.64 10.44
N ARG A 205 14.56 8.85 11.44
CA ARG A 205 14.92 9.00 12.85
C ARG A 205 15.98 7.96 13.20
N VAL A 206 17.25 8.35 13.07
CA VAL A 206 18.39 7.42 13.18
C VAL A 206 18.46 6.81 14.58
N GLU A 207 18.19 7.63 15.59
CA GLU A 207 18.17 7.29 17.02
C GLU A 207 17.10 6.28 17.43
N ALA A 208 16.05 6.11 16.62
CA ALA A 208 14.93 5.20 16.87
C ALA A 208 14.84 4.07 15.83
N SER A 209 15.90 3.87 15.03
CA SER A 209 15.88 2.94 13.89
C SER A 209 16.29 1.51 14.24
N ALA A 210 16.70 1.18 15.47
CA ALA A 210 17.21 -0.16 15.77
C ALA A 210 16.09 -1.22 15.76
N SER A 211 14.86 -0.85 16.10
CA SER A 211 13.68 -1.72 16.03
C SER A 211 12.38 -0.94 15.83
N ASP A 212 11.33 -1.64 15.42
CA ASP A 212 9.95 -1.14 15.41
C ASP A 212 9.47 -0.71 16.80
N VAL A 213 9.86 -1.44 17.85
CA VAL A 213 9.54 -1.11 19.25
C VAL A 213 10.15 0.23 19.65
N GLU A 214 11.42 0.48 19.30
CA GLU A 214 12.07 1.77 19.55
C GLU A 214 11.42 2.89 18.75
N CYS A 215 11.08 2.64 17.49
CA CYS A 215 10.40 3.60 16.64
C CYS A 215 9.03 4.02 17.21
N MET A 216 8.24 3.04 17.66
CA MET A 216 6.97 3.30 18.34
C MET A 216 7.17 4.09 19.63
N LYS A 217 8.11 3.68 20.49
CA LYS A 217 8.38 4.38 21.76
C LYS A 217 8.78 5.84 21.52
N ALA A 218 9.63 6.09 20.53
CA ALA A 218 10.04 7.45 20.16
C ALA A 218 8.84 8.30 19.70
N CYS A 219 7.99 7.75 18.82
CA CYS A 219 6.75 8.42 18.42
C CYS A 219 5.81 8.65 19.62
N CYS A 220 5.67 7.68 20.52
CA CYS A 220 4.83 7.79 21.71
C CYS A 220 5.33 8.83 22.72
N ALA A 221 6.64 9.09 22.77
CA ALA A 221 7.22 10.17 23.57
C ALA A 221 7.02 11.56 22.94
N ASP A 222 6.87 11.66 21.62
CA ASP A 222 6.62 12.94 20.92
C ASP A 222 5.12 13.28 20.92
N PRO A 223 4.67 14.34 21.63
CA PRO A 223 3.26 14.70 21.73
C PRO A 223 2.63 15.07 20.37
N ASN A 224 3.43 15.42 19.37
CA ASN A 224 2.97 15.75 18.03
C ASN A 224 2.93 14.54 17.09
N CYS A 225 3.45 13.38 17.50
CA CYS A 225 3.39 12.19 16.67
C CYS A 225 1.96 11.65 16.59
N GLY A 226 1.48 11.39 15.38
CA GLY A 226 0.19 10.74 15.11
C GLY A 226 0.32 9.40 14.41
N ALA A 227 1.49 9.08 13.86
CA ALA A 227 1.77 7.81 13.22
C ALA A 227 3.28 7.55 13.14
N TRP A 228 3.65 6.27 13.07
CA TRP A 228 5.03 5.84 12.87
C TRP A 228 5.11 4.67 11.89
N GLN A 229 6.26 4.53 11.24
CA GLN A 229 6.63 3.39 10.44
C GLN A 229 8.10 3.03 10.61
N TRP A 230 8.38 1.74 10.51
CA TRP A 230 9.71 1.17 10.59
C TRP A 230 9.87 0.06 9.55
N SER A 231 11.02 0.02 8.90
CA SER A 231 11.47 -1.13 8.11
C SER A 231 12.89 -1.49 8.53
N ARG A 232 13.25 -2.76 8.42
CA ARG A 232 14.62 -3.23 8.69
C ARG A 232 15.64 -2.58 7.76
N GLU A 233 15.30 -2.37 6.49
CA GLU A 233 16.21 -1.73 5.53
C GLU A 233 16.18 -0.20 5.64
N ALA A 234 15.00 0.39 5.83
CA ALA A 234 14.85 1.85 5.79
C ALA A 234 15.07 2.54 7.15
N GLY A 235 14.75 1.87 8.26
CA GLY A 235 14.76 2.44 9.62
C GLY A 235 13.42 3.07 10.00
N CYS A 236 13.47 3.96 11.00
CA CYS A 236 12.29 4.58 11.61
C CYS A 236 11.92 5.92 10.99
N TYR A 237 10.63 6.15 10.80
CA TYR A 237 10.01 7.38 10.36
C TYR A 237 8.76 7.63 11.22
N TYR A 238 8.57 8.84 11.74
CA TYR A 238 7.35 9.17 12.46
C TYR A 238 7.02 10.65 12.34
N GLY A 239 5.72 10.96 12.34
CA GLY A 239 5.22 12.31 12.17
C GLY A 239 3.78 12.46 12.61
N LYS A 240 3.24 13.66 12.41
CA LYS A 240 1.88 14.01 12.85
C LYS A 240 0.78 13.25 12.08
N TRP A 241 1.07 12.89 10.84
CA TRP A 241 0.15 12.19 9.95
C TRP A 241 0.93 11.38 8.92
N MET A 242 0.27 10.36 8.38
CA MET A 242 0.72 9.68 7.18
C MET A 242 -0.42 9.55 6.17
N PHE A 243 -0.08 9.32 4.91
CA PHE A 243 -1.02 9.15 3.81
C PHE A 243 -0.42 8.24 2.73
N GLY A 244 -1.25 7.79 1.78
CA GLY A 244 -0.82 6.85 0.74
C GLY A 244 -0.45 5.46 1.27
N CYS A 245 -0.80 5.16 2.53
CA CYS A 245 -0.57 3.86 3.12
C CYS A 245 -1.40 2.79 2.41
N LEU A 246 -0.77 1.69 2.04
CA LEU A 246 -1.52 0.49 1.70
C LEU A 246 -2.10 -0.14 2.96
N SER A 247 -3.42 -0.13 3.09
CA SER A 247 -4.16 -1.07 3.93
C SER A 247 -4.19 -2.41 3.18
N GLY A 248 -3.09 -3.15 3.22
CA GLY A 248 -2.93 -4.33 2.38
C GLY A 248 -3.08 -5.63 3.14
N GLU A 249 -3.91 -6.52 2.61
CA GLU A 249 -3.70 -7.95 2.80
C GLU A 249 -2.26 -8.31 2.38
N SER A 250 -1.62 -9.23 3.11
CA SER A 250 -0.20 -9.61 2.96
C SER A 250 0.22 -9.94 1.52
N VAL A 251 -0.73 -10.29 0.64
CA VAL A 251 -0.51 -10.69 -0.76
C VAL A 251 0.08 -9.56 -1.61
N MET A 252 -0.15 -8.29 -1.27
CA MET A 252 0.41 -7.16 -2.06
C MET A 252 1.94 -7.08 -2.03
N PHE A 253 2.60 -7.72 -1.05
CA PHE A 253 4.05 -7.78 -0.92
C PHE A 253 4.65 -9.06 -1.52
N GLU A 254 3.83 -9.92 -2.13
CA GLU A 254 4.36 -11.05 -2.88
C GLU A 254 4.99 -10.55 -4.18
N PRO A 255 6.27 -10.91 -4.44
CA PRO A 255 6.99 -10.41 -5.60
C PRO A 255 6.39 -10.98 -6.88
N PHE A 256 6.31 -10.16 -7.91
CA PHE A 256 6.09 -10.62 -9.27
C PHE A 256 7.32 -11.37 -9.79
N VAL A 257 7.08 -12.31 -10.70
CA VAL A 257 8.11 -12.83 -11.61
C VAL A 257 7.99 -12.05 -12.91
N GLY A 258 8.96 -11.20 -13.22
CA GLY A 258 8.91 -10.40 -14.43
C GLY A 258 10.28 -10.05 -14.99
N ARG A 259 10.32 -9.78 -16.29
CA ARG A 259 11.52 -9.34 -17.02
C ARG A 259 11.16 -8.28 -18.05
N ARG A 260 12.21 -7.60 -18.50
CA ARG A 260 12.18 -6.68 -19.62
C ARG A 260 13.21 -7.10 -20.67
N LYS A 261 12.84 -7.02 -21.95
CA LYS A 261 13.74 -7.26 -23.09
C LYS A 261 14.75 -6.13 -23.24
N PHE A 262 15.91 -6.42 -23.82
CA PHE A 262 16.80 -5.39 -24.33
C PHE A 262 16.13 -4.67 -25.51
N GLN A 263 16.31 -3.34 -25.60
CA GLN A 263 15.79 -2.51 -26.68
C GLN A 263 16.96 -1.62 -27.14
N GLU A 264 17.59 -1.99 -28.25
CA GLU A 264 18.78 -1.31 -28.79
C GLU A 264 18.50 0.16 -29.20
N SER A 265 17.24 0.50 -29.49
CA SER A 265 16.88 1.72 -30.22
C SER A 265 16.39 2.89 -29.35
N ARG A 266 16.56 2.86 -28.03
CA ARG A 266 16.07 3.95 -27.18
C ARG A 266 17.08 5.09 -27.07
N THR A 267 16.97 6.05 -27.99
CA THR A 267 17.36 7.43 -27.72
C THR A 267 16.28 8.05 -26.85
N TYR A 268 16.54 8.15 -25.55
CA TYR A 268 15.77 9.04 -24.70
C TYR A 268 16.13 10.47 -25.08
N SER A 269 15.15 11.36 -25.21
CA SER A 269 15.41 12.79 -25.32
C SER A 269 14.85 13.50 -24.10
N ASP A 270 15.57 14.48 -23.56
CA ASP A 270 15.08 15.33 -22.48
C ASP A 270 13.93 16.23 -22.96
N ALA A 271 13.34 17.02 -22.05
CA ALA A 271 12.25 17.95 -22.39
C ALA A 271 12.65 19.02 -23.44
N SER A 272 13.94 19.20 -23.70
CA SER A 272 14.50 20.07 -24.74
C SER A 272 14.91 19.31 -26.02
N GLY A 273 14.56 18.03 -26.14
CA GLY A 273 14.85 17.21 -27.31
C GLY A 273 16.27 16.67 -27.38
N ARG A 274 17.12 16.90 -26.37
CA ARG A 274 18.52 16.46 -26.39
C ARG A 274 18.62 14.99 -25.98
N PRO A 275 19.45 14.17 -26.65
CA PRO A 275 19.63 12.78 -26.28
C PRO A 275 20.13 12.67 -24.83
N TRP A 276 19.36 11.97 -24.01
CA TRP A 276 19.69 11.62 -22.64
C TRP A 276 20.57 10.36 -22.67
N GLN A 277 21.83 10.52 -22.26
CA GLN A 277 22.77 9.43 -22.11
C GLN A 277 22.79 8.96 -20.66
N GLN A 278 22.30 7.75 -20.40
CA GLN A 278 22.60 7.07 -19.14
C GLN A 278 23.98 6.43 -19.27
N THR A 279 24.98 7.02 -18.64
CA THR A 279 26.24 6.31 -18.41
C THR A 279 25.98 5.26 -17.34
N LEU A 280 25.90 3.99 -17.74
CA LEU A 280 25.98 2.87 -16.81
C LEU A 280 27.44 2.78 -16.35
N SER A 281 27.70 3.29 -15.13
CA SER A 281 28.97 3.09 -14.41
C SER A 281 28.91 1.82 -13.58
#